data_AF-A0A2E7HID7-F1
#
_entry.id   AF-A0A2E7HID7-F1
#
_cell.length_a   1.000
_cell.length_b   1.000
_cell.length_c   1.000
_cell.angle_alpha   90.00
_cell.angle_beta   90.00
_cell.angle_gamma   90.00
#
_symmetry.space_group_name_H-M   'P 1'
#
loop_
_entity.id
_entity.type
_entity.pdbx_description
1 polymer ?
#
loop_
_entity_poly.entity_id
_entity_poly.type
_entity_poly.pdbx_seq_one_letter_code
_entity_poly.pdbx_strand_id
1 'polypeptide(L)' 'MDDYNYAHFPPTGEKADKFERFYDAPNVGAVAPDMALEDLSSGETVHLKDLWKTGAVLMEFGSYS' A
#
# COMPACT_ATOMS: atom_id res chain seq x y z
N MET A 1 -6.40 8.31 24.38
CA MET A 1 -5.07 8.35 23.76
C MET A 1 -5.01 7.08 22.97
N ASP A 2 -5.27 7.17 21.68
CA ASP A 2 -5.34 6.02 20.79
C ASP A 2 -3.94 5.46 20.65
N ASP A 3 -3.75 4.22 21.12
CA ASP A 3 -2.50 3.50 20.93
C ASP A 3 -2.26 3.37 19.43
N TYR A 4 -1.24 4.06 18.93
CA TYR A 4 -0.78 3.93 17.56
C TYR A 4 -0.42 2.46 17.31
N ASN A 5 -1.03 1.84 16.29
CA ASN A 5 -0.85 0.44 15.87
C ASN A 5 0.58 0.02 15.47
N TYR A 6 1.59 0.86 15.73
CA TYR A 6 2.99 0.64 15.39
C TYR A 6 3.92 0.54 16.61
N ALA A 7 3.42 0.63 17.85
CA ALA A 7 4.28 0.60 19.04
C ALA A 7 5.06 -0.72 19.19
N HIS A 8 4.49 -1.83 18.75
CA HIS A 8 5.13 -3.14 18.75
C HIS A 8 4.77 -3.90 17.47
N PHE A 9 5.62 -3.81 16.45
CA PHE A 9 5.55 -4.71 15.30
C PHE A 9 6.35 -5.98 15.65
N PRO A 10 5.73 -7.13 15.98
CA PRO A 10 6.49 -8.30 16.40
C PRO A 10 7.17 -8.92 15.16
N PRO A 11 8.51 -8.95 15.10
CA PRO A 11 9.24 -9.51 13.98
C PRO A 11 9.45 -11.01 14.23
N THR A 12 8.39 -11.81 14.21
CA THR A 12 8.53 -13.27 14.29
C THR A 12 7.54 -13.96 13.37
N GLY A 13 8.04 -14.91 12.56
CA GLY A 13 7.27 -15.66 11.55
C GLY A 13 7.19 -14.95 10.20
N GLU A 14 6.18 -15.30 9.38
CA GLU A 14 5.95 -14.74 8.01
C GLU A 14 5.94 -13.20 7.91
N LYS A 15 5.76 -12.49 9.03
CA LYS A 15 5.80 -11.02 9.08
C LYS A 15 7.21 -10.44 9.07
N ALA A 16 8.22 -11.18 9.53
CA ALA A 16 9.62 -10.76 9.44
C ALA A 16 10.09 -10.76 7.98
N ASP A 17 9.78 -11.83 7.24
CA ASP A 17 10.07 -11.95 5.80
C ASP A 17 9.37 -10.84 4.99
N LYS A 18 8.17 -10.43 5.39
CA LYS A 18 7.45 -9.29 4.79
C LYS A 18 8.10 -7.94 5.08
N PHE A 19 8.76 -7.79 6.23
CA PHE A 19 9.49 -6.57 6.56
C PHE A 19 10.81 -6.46 5.78
N GLU A 20 11.53 -7.56 5.58
CA GLU A 20 12.73 -7.55 4.72
C GLU A 20 12.40 -7.12 3.29
N ARG A 21 11.24 -7.56 2.76
CA ARG A 21 10.72 -7.15 1.44
C ARG A 21 10.32 -5.67 1.34
N PHE A 22 10.25 -4.93 2.46
CA PHE A 22 10.07 -3.49 2.42
C PHE A 22 11.23 -2.79 1.71
N TYR A 23 12.45 -3.32 1.84
CA TYR A 23 13.63 -2.78 1.16
C TYR A 23 13.59 -3.00 -0.36
N ASP A 24 12.78 -3.96 -0.83
CA ASP A 24 12.52 -4.19 -2.26
C ASP A 24 11.42 -3.26 -2.80
N ALA A 25 10.80 -2.41 -1.95
CA ALA A 25 9.76 -1.50 -2.38
C ALA A 25 10.30 -0.43 -3.36
N PRO A 26 9.45 0.08 -4.26
CA PRO A 26 9.84 1.16 -5.17
C PRO A 26 10.32 2.40 -4.40
N ASN A 27 11.54 2.84 -4.72
CA ASN A 27 12.13 4.06 -4.18
C ASN A 27 11.58 5.31 -4.90
N VAL A 28 11.75 6.48 -4.28
CA VAL A 28 11.39 7.77 -4.91
C VAL A 28 12.10 7.90 -6.26
N GLY A 29 11.34 8.27 -7.29
CA GLY A 29 11.84 8.39 -8.67
C GLY A 29 11.73 7.09 -9.49
N ALA A 30 11.44 5.95 -8.86
CA ALA A 30 11.05 4.74 -9.58
C ALA A 30 9.64 4.87 -10.17
N VAL A 31 9.34 4.04 -11.17
CA VAL A 31 7.99 3.93 -11.73
C VAL A 31 7.04 3.41 -10.65
N ALA A 32 5.90 4.09 -10.47
CA ALA A 32 4.87 3.65 -9.53
C ALA A 32 4.31 2.27 -9.94
N PRO A 33 4.09 1.34 -8.98
CA PRO A 33 3.69 -0.03 -9.27
C PRO A 33 2.25 -0.10 -9.80
N ASP A 34 1.98 -0.93 -10.81
CA ASP A 34 0.61 -1.22 -11.24
C ASP A 34 0.08 -2.49 -10.56
N MET A 35 -1.15 -2.43 -10.06
CA MET A 35 -1.86 -3.59 -9.51
C MET A 35 -3.37 -3.44 -9.70
N ALA A 36 -4.08 -4.58 -9.77
CA ALA A 36 -5.53 -4.59 -9.78
C ALA A 36 -6.07 -4.38 -8.36
N LEU A 37 -7.03 -3.46 -8.22
CA LEU A 37 -7.75 -3.13 -7.00
C LEU A 37 -9.25 -3.25 -7.24
N GLU A 38 -10.00 -3.45 -6.18
CA GLU A 38 -11.46 -3.35 -6.21
C GLU A 38 -11.89 -1.91 -5.85
N ASP A 39 -12.69 -1.28 -6.70
CA ASP A 39 -13.38 -0.04 -6.36
C ASP A 39 -14.57 -0.36 -5.46
N LEU A 40 -14.48 0.00 -4.19
CA LEU A 40 -15.51 -0.30 -3.19
C LEU A 40 -16.87 0.38 -3.45
N SER A 41 -16.91 1.41 -4.30
CA SER A 41 -18.17 2.09 -4.64
C SER A 41 -18.97 1.36 -5.72
N SER A 42 -18.28 0.72 -6.67
CA SER A 42 -18.86 0.07 -7.84
C SER A 42 -18.74 -1.46 -7.82
N GLY A 43 -17.81 -2.00 -7.05
CA GLY A 43 -17.41 -3.41 -7.05
C GLY A 43 -16.58 -3.81 -8.26
N GLU A 44 -16.19 -2.87 -9.12
CA GLU A 44 -15.41 -3.14 -10.32
C GLU A 44 -13.91 -3.25 -10.02
N THR A 45 -13.21 -4.02 -10.86
CA THR A 45 -11.75 -4.09 -10.83
C THR A 45 -11.16 -2.90 -11.58
N VAL A 46 -10.33 -2.10 -10.91
CA VAL A 46 -9.56 -1.00 -11.49
C VAL A 46 -8.07 -1.27 -11.42
N HIS A 47 -7.29 -0.75 -12.36
CA HIS A 47 -5.83 -0.80 -12.31
C HIS A 47 -5.25 0.48 -11.70
N LEU A 48 -4.33 0.34 -10.77
CA LEU A 48 -3.73 1.46 -10.06
C LEU A 48 -3.05 2.46 -11.01
N LYS A 49 -2.44 1.97 -12.10
CA LYS A 49 -1.85 2.84 -13.12
C LYS A 49 -2.84 3.79 -13.77
N ASP A 50 -4.11 3.41 -13.84
CA ASP A 50 -5.12 4.21 -14.53
C ASP A 50 -5.45 5.50 -13.77
N LEU A 51 -5.21 5.52 -12.45
CA LEU A 51 -5.49 6.66 -11.59
C LEU A 51 -4.48 7.81 -11.74
N TRP A 52 -3.22 7.51 -12.09
CA TRP A 52 -2.15 8.53 -12.25
C TRP A 52 -1.71 8.75 -13.70
N LYS A 53 -2.42 8.19 -14.68
CA LYS A 53 -2.12 8.43 -16.11
C LYS A 53 -2.33 9.89 -16.53
N THR A 54 -3.20 10.61 -15.83
CA THR A 54 -3.68 11.94 -16.23
C THR A 54 -3.09 13.08 -15.39
N GLY A 55 -2.38 12.77 -14.30
CA GLY A 55 -1.79 13.76 -13.42
C GLY A 55 -1.18 13.16 -12.15
N ALA A 56 -0.66 14.05 -11.30
CA ALA A 56 -0.16 13.65 -9.99
C ALA A 56 -1.30 13.17 -9.08
N VAL A 57 -1.06 12.11 -8.33
CA VAL A 57 -2.01 11.49 -7.40
C VAL A 57 -1.40 11.46 -6.01
N LEU A 58 -2.22 11.81 -5.00
CA LEU A 58 -1.95 11.52 -3.60
C LEU A 58 -2.73 10.25 -3.22
N MET A 59 -2.05 9.28 -2.61
CA MET A 59 -2.63 8.00 -2.23
C MET A 59 -2.39 7.74 -0.75
N GLU A 60 -3.46 7.36 -0.06
CA GLU A 60 -3.44 7.05 1.37
C GLU A 60 -3.79 5.57 1.57
N PHE A 61 -2.99 4.88 2.37
CA PHE A 61 -3.20 3.46 2.71
C PHE A 61 -3.67 3.36 4.15
N GLY A 62 -4.73 2.59 4.38
CA GLY A 62 -5.31 2.39 5.71
C GLY A 62 -6.28 1.21 5.75
N SER A 63 -6.83 0.95 6.92
CA SER A 63 -7.85 -0.07 7.16
C SER A 63 -8.87 0.44 8.17
N TYR A 64 -10.11 -0.04 8.09
CA TYR A 64 -11.07 0.14 9.17
C TYR A 64 -10.57 -0.65 10.40
N SER A 65 -10.46 0.03 11.53
CA SER A 65 -10.12 -0.55 12.85
C SER A 65 -11.32 -1.20 13.51
#